data_AF-A0AAU7QDK4-F1
#
_entry.id   AF-A0AAU7QDK4-F1
#
_cell.length_a   1.000
_cell.length_b   1.000
_cell.length_c   1.000
_cell.angle_alpha   90.00
_cell.angle_beta   90.00
_cell.angle_gamma   90.00
#
_symmetry.space_group_name_H-M   'P 1'
#
loop_
_entity.id
_entity.type
_entity.pdbx_description
1 polymer ?
#
loop_
_entity_poly.entity_id
_entity_poly.type
_entity_poly.pdbx_seq_one_letter_code
_entity_poly.pdbx_strand_id
1 'polypeptide(L)' 'MLTYKIQENFTLKKLCLALGETERYEKALGDIVNGHRQVPSTKVIKWAERTGIHPHFLRPDIYRADHFTKPFPATKVPNE' A
#
# COMPACT_ATOMS: atom_id res chain seq x y z
N MET A 1 5.42 -5.22 1.95
CA MET A 1 4.47 -4.15 2.39
C MET A 1 5.07 -2.82 2.04
N LEU A 2 4.38 -1.72 1.69
CA LEU A 2 4.91 -0.57 0.92
C LEU A 2 6.41 -0.19 1.11
N THR A 3 6.95 -0.28 2.33
CA THR A 3 8.38 -0.28 2.66
C THR A 3 9.27 -1.19 1.79
N TYR A 4 8.83 -2.40 1.45
CA TYR A 4 9.51 -3.38 0.58
C TYR A 4 9.71 -2.87 -0.85
N LYS A 5 8.74 -2.12 -1.41
CA LYS A 5 8.92 -1.52 -2.74
C LYS A 5 9.79 -0.26 -2.68
N ILE A 6 9.73 0.51 -1.59
CA ILE A 6 10.64 1.64 -1.37
C ILE A 6 12.10 1.14 -1.24
N GLN A 7 12.32 -0.04 -0.65
CA GLN A 7 13.65 -0.67 -0.57
C GLN A 7 14.20 -1.15 -1.92
N GLU A 8 13.35 -1.51 -2.89
CA GLU A 8 13.77 -1.88 -4.25
C GLU A 8 14.04 -0.67 -5.17
N ASN A 9 14.28 0.53 -4.64
CA ASN A 9 14.52 1.74 -5.45
C ASN A 9 13.32 2.13 -6.35
N PHE A 10 12.10 1.73 -6.00
CA PHE A 10 10.91 2.29 -6.66
C PHE A 10 10.74 3.75 -6.26
N THR A 11 10.86 4.65 -7.24
CA THR A 11 10.45 6.04 -7.07
C THR A 11 8.95 6.11 -6.79
N LEU A 12 8.52 7.11 -6.01
CA LEU A 12 7.10 7.34 -5.71
C LEU A 12 6.25 7.42 -6.99
N LYS A 13 6.79 8.00 -8.08
CA LYS A 13 6.17 7.98 -9.42
C LYS A 13 5.84 6.57 -9.92
N LYS A 14 6.81 5.65 -9.89
CA LYS A 14 6.59 4.26 -10.31
C LYS A 14 5.58 3.56 -9.41
N LEU A 15 5.57 3.91 -8.12
CA LEU A 15 4.63 3.36 -7.17
C LEU A 15 3.20 3.87 -7.43
N CYS A 16 3.02 5.15 -7.79
CA CYS A 16 1.74 5.67 -8.29
C CYS A 16 1.24 4.87 -9.50
N LEU A 17 2.09 4.68 -10.51
CA LEU A 17 1.72 3.92 -11.71
C LEU A 17 1.36 2.46 -11.39
N ALA A 18 2.10 1.81 -10.50
CA ALA A 18 1.81 0.44 -10.05
C ALA A 18 0.47 0.33 -9.30
N LEU A 19 0.10 1.36 -8.53
CA LEU A 19 -1.19 1.48 -7.86
C LEU A 19 -2.33 1.87 -8.82
N GLY A 20 -2.02 2.19 -10.08
CA GLY A 20 -2.99 2.65 -11.07
C GLY A 20 -3.36 4.13 -10.94
N GLU A 21 -2.55 4.89 -10.23
CA GLU A 21 -2.68 6.33 -10.06
C GLU A 21 -1.82 7.08 -11.08
N THR A 22 -2.12 8.36 -11.28
CA THR A 22 -1.30 9.24 -12.14
C THR A 22 -0.02 9.65 -11.42
N GLU A 23 1.03 10.00 -12.17
CA GLU A 23 2.28 10.51 -11.59
C GLU A 23 2.08 11.79 -10.75
N ARG A 24 1.05 12.59 -11.05
CA ARG A 24 0.69 13.77 -10.26
C ARG A 24 0.29 13.43 -8.82
N TYR A 25 -0.05 12.17 -8.55
CA TYR A 25 -0.37 11.68 -7.23
C TYR A 25 0.87 11.46 -6.35
N GLU A 26 2.09 11.60 -6.89
CA GLU A 26 3.36 11.39 -6.20
C GLU A 26 3.44 12.14 -4.86
N LYS A 27 3.10 13.44 -4.85
CA LYS A 27 3.15 14.25 -3.63
C LYS A 27 2.19 13.73 -2.56
N ALA A 28 0.97 13.41 -2.97
CA ALA A 28 -0.04 12.85 -2.07
C ALA A 28 0.40 11.48 -1.53
N LEU A 29 0.98 10.64 -2.38
CA LEU A 29 1.51 9.34 -2.00
C LEU A 29 2.68 9.49 -1.00
N GLY A 30 3.54 10.48 -1.19
CA GLY A 30 4.59 10.84 -0.23
C GLY A 30 4.00 11.24 1.14
N ASP A 31 2.99 12.10 1.16
CA ASP A 31 2.31 12.48 2.42
C ASP A 31 1.66 11.27 3.12
N ILE A 32 1.12 10.32 2.33
CA ILE A 32 0.51 9.09 2.84
C ILE A 32 1.56 8.17 3.46
N VAL A 33 2.68 7.93 2.76
CA VAL A 33 3.77 7.07 3.24
C VAL A 33 4.39 7.63 4.52
N ASN A 34 4.42 8.96 4.67
CA ASN A 34 4.89 9.64 5.88
C ASN A 34 3.80 9.79 6.97
N GLY A 35 2.58 9.30 6.73
CA GLY A 35 1.47 9.38 7.69
C GLY A 35 0.89 10.78 7.89
N HIS A 36 1.26 11.75 7.06
CA HIS A 36 0.71 13.11 7.09
C HIS A 36 -0.66 13.21 6.41
N ARG A 37 -1.04 12.19 5.64
CA ARG A 37 -2.32 12.16 4.92
C ARG A 37 -2.95 10.78 4.97
N GLN A 38 -4.24 10.74 5.31
CA GLN A 38 -5.01 9.51 5.25
C GLN A 38 -5.42 9.16 3.82
N VAL A 39 -5.43 7.86 3.51
CA VAL A 39 -5.99 7.35 2.25
C VAL A 39 -7.46 6.97 2.44
N PRO A 40 -8.37 7.43 1.56
CA PRO A 40 -9.75 6.96 1.56
C PRO A 40 -9.81 5.44 1.33
N SER A 41 -10.62 4.72 2.12
CA SER A 41 -10.74 3.25 2.03
C SER A 41 -11.07 2.75 0.62
N THR A 42 -11.82 3.52 -0.16
CA THR A 42 -12.12 3.23 -1.57
C THR A 42 -10.89 3.20 -2.47
N LYS A 43 -9.88 4.05 -2.23
CA LYS A 43 -8.60 4.00 -2.95
C LYS A 43 -7.77 2.79 -2.53
N VAL A 44 -7.77 2.47 -1.24
CA VAL A 44 -7.05 1.29 -0.72
C VAL A 44 -7.54 0.00 -1.37
N ILE A 45 -8.86 -0.15 -1.50
CA ILE A 45 -9.47 -1.33 -2.12
C ILE A 45 -9.02 -1.43 -3.58
N LYS A 46 -9.09 -0.33 -4.34
CA LYS A 46 -8.62 -0.30 -5.74
C LYS A 46 -7.14 -0.64 -5.87
N TRP A 47 -6.32 -0.13 -4.96
CA TRP A 47 -4.89 -0.43 -4.92
C TRP A 47 -4.63 -1.90 -4.58
N ALA A 48 -5.41 -2.47 -3.65
CA ALA A 48 -5.33 -3.86 -3.25
C ALA A 48 -5.71 -4.80 -4.40
N GLU A 49 -6.83 -4.53 -5.07
CA GLU A 49 -7.27 -5.26 -6.27
C GLU A 49 -6.21 -5.24 -7.36
N ARG A 50 -5.54 -4.10 -7.56
CA ARG A 50 -4.56 -3.93 -8.63
C ARG A 50 -3.19 -4.53 -8.33
N THR A 51 -2.77 -4.49 -7.08
CA THR A 51 -1.43 -4.94 -6.66
C THR A 51 -1.42 -6.33 -6.05
N GLY A 52 -2.59 -6.88 -5.72
CA GLY A 52 -2.73 -8.10 -4.92
C GLY A 52 -2.28 -7.93 -3.46
N ILE A 53 -1.97 -6.70 -3.03
CA ILE A 53 -1.50 -6.41 -1.67
C ILE A 53 -2.72 -6.19 -0.78
N HIS A 54 -2.73 -6.81 0.40
CA HIS A 54 -3.81 -6.63 1.35
C HIS A 54 -4.02 -5.14 1.72
N PRO A 55 -5.26 -4.62 1.78
CA PRO A 55 -5.55 -3.21 2.04
C PRO A 55 -4.85 -2.60 3.26
N HIS A 56 -4.74 -3.35 4.35
CA HIS A 56 -4.01 -2.91 5.56
C HIS A 56 -2.55 -2.51 5.32
N PHE A 57 -1.87 -3.17 4.39
CA PHE A 57 -0.47 -2.89 4.07
C PHE A 57 -0.29 -1.68 3.15
N LEU A 58 -1.40 -1.16 2.63
CA LEU A 58 -1.48 0.04 1.79
C LEU A 58 -1.92 1.27 2.61
N ARG A 59 -2.02 1.13 3.94
CA ARG A 59 -2.42 2.17 4.89
C ARG A 59 -1.35 2.46 5.94
N PRO A 60 -0.15 2.93 5.52
CA PRO A 60 0.89 3.36 6.47
C PRO A 60 0.47 4.58 7.32
N ASP A 61 -0.58 5.29 6.91
CA ASP A 61 -1.24 6.37 7.65
C ASP A 61 -1.96 5.91 8.93
N ILE A 62 -2.45 4.67 8.95
CA ILE A 62 -3.19 4.11 10.10
C ILE A 62 -2.37 3.04 10.82
N TYR A 63 -1.68 2.19 10.07
CA TYR A 63 -0.98 1.04 10.62
C TYR A 63 0.52 1.24 10.46
N ARG A 64 1.22 1.41 11.59
CA ARG A 64 2.68 1.49 11.57
C ARG A 64 3.30 0.15 11.13
N ALA A 65 4.49 0.19 10.55
CA ALA A 65 5.15 -1.00 10.00
C ALA A 65 5.41 -2.10 11.06
N ASP A 66 5.63 -1.70 12.30
CA ASP A 66 5.79 -2.49 13.52
C ASP A 66 4.52 -3.22 13.97
N HIS A 67 3.34 -2.82 13.46
CA HIS A 67 2.08 -3.52 13.72
C HIS A 67 2.00 -4.89 13.02
N PHE A 68 2.96 -5.21 12.15
CA PHE A 68 2.94 -6.37 11.26
C PHE A 68 4.12 -7.32 11.48
N THR A 69 4.58 -7.46 12.72
CA THR A 69 5.61 -8.42 13.16
C THR A 69 5.19 -9.88 13.04
N LYS A 70 3.93 -10.16 12.73
CA LYS A 70 3.46 -11.50 12.35
C LYS A 70 3.18 -11.53 10.85
N PRO A 71 3.79 -12.45 10.07
CA PRO A 71 3.34 -12.69 8.71
C PRO A 71 1.84 -12.99 8.75
N PHE A 72 1.09 -12.35 7.87
CA PHE A 72 -0.33 -12.64 7.71
C PHE A 72 -0.45 -14.15 7.49
N PRO A 73 -1.25 -14.90 8.27
CA PRO A 73 -1.50 -16.29 7.93
C PRO A 73 -2.05 -16.26 6.51
N ALA A 74 -1.34 -16.89 5.58
CA ALA A 74 -1.84 -17.09 4.23
C ALA A 74 -3.21 -17.74 4.42
N THR A 75 -4.28 -16.98 4.18
CA THR A 75 -5.62 -17.52 4.16
C THR A 75 -5.56 -18.57 3.07
N LYS A 76 -5.49 -19.84 3.47
CA LYS A 76 -5.86 -20.95 2.61
C LYS A 76 -7.26 -20.59 2.16
N VAL A 77 -7.41 -20.21 0.90
CA VAL A 77 -8.70 -20.13 0.25
C VAL A 77 -9.34 -21.51 0.46
N PRO A 78 -10.48 -21.64 1.16
CA PRO A 78 -11.23 -22.88 1.12
C PRO A 78 -11.72 -22.99 -0.32
N ASN A 79 -11.14 -23.91 -1.07
CA ASN A 79 -11.69 -24.35 -2.33
C ASN A 79 -12.81 -25.32 -1.97
N GLU A 80 -14.03 -24.82 -1.84
CA GLU A 80 -15.25 -25.62 -1.73
C GLU A 80 -16.21 -25.22 -2.84
#